data_AF-A0A382GA81-F1
#
_entry.id   AF-A0A382GA81-F1
#
_cell.length_a   1.000
_cell.length_b   1.000
_cell.length_c   1.000
_cell.angle_alpha   90.00
_cell.angle_beta   90.00
_cell.angle_gamma   90.00
#
_symmetry.space_group_name_H-M   'P 1'
#
loop_
_entity.id
_entity.type
_entity.pdbx_description
1 polymer ?
#
loop_
_entity_poly.entity_id
_entity_poly.type
_entity_poly.pdbx_seq_one_letter_code
_entity_poly.pdbx_strand_id
1 'polypeptide(L)'
;MKKGELTKIIERAVRKEVKKQMNEIFIKEDNSSQLSELVSKTVTEKEFKEPIRKKYKVGKKEEVKYTKNKTLNKVLNETKGGIPQGDGAESYPMMGDGVFDSSKVTEVAMNSGEFGSTSEFKRELGAAMTAKSVGVSVDKVPESTMNALTRDYSGLMKALDKKDSNGV
;
A
#
# COMPACT_ATOMS: atom_id res chain seq x y z
N MET A 1 19.40 47.89 -33.85
CA MET A 1 20.02 46.60 -33.48
C MET A 1 19.84 45.62 -34.61
N LYS A 2 20.88 44.85 -34.94
CA LYS A 2 20.80 43.80 -35.97
C LYS A 2 20.15 42.55 -35.37
N LYS A 3 19.36 41.79 -36.14
CA LYS A 3 18.68 40.58 -35.65
C LYS A 3 19.63 39.58 -34.97
N GLY A 4 20.87 39.48 -35.45
CA GLY A 4 21.91 38.62 -34.87
C GLY A 4 22.46 39.07 -33.51
N GLU A 5 22.27 40.33 -33.11
CA GLU A 5 22.64 40.81 -31.77
C GLU A 5 21.57 40.40 -30.74
N LEU A 6 20.30 40.45 -31.14
CA LEU A 6 19.15 40.06 -30.33
C LEU A 6 19.15 38.56 -30.00
N THR A 7 19.43 37.71 -30.99
CA THR A 7 19.54 36.26 -30.77
C THR A 7 20.66 35.91 -29.80
N LYS A 8 21.82 36.59 -29.90
CA LYS A 8 22.94 36.43 -28.96
C LYS A 8 22.58 36.86 -27.54
N ILE A 9 21.79 37.92 -27.37
CA ILE A 9 21.32 38.37 -26.05
C ILE A 9 20.37 37.34 -25.44
N ILE A 10 19.41 36.84 -26.22
CA ILE A 10 18.44 35.82 -25.78
C ILE A 10 19.18 34.54 -25.39
N GLU A 11 20.09 34.04 -26.22
CA GLU A 11 20.88 32.84 -25.92
C GLU A 11 21.68 33.00 -24.63
N ARG A 12 22.25 34.19 -24.40
CA ARG A 12 23.02 34.50 -23.19
C ARG A 12 22.12 34.58 -21.94
N ALA A 13 20.88 35.07 -22.08
CA ALA A 13 19.90 35.08 -21.00
C ALA A 13 19.46 33.66 -20.65
N VAL A 14 19.09 32.86 -21.64
CA VAL A 14 18.67 31.45 -21.46
C VAL A 14 19.79 30.64 -20.82
N ARG A 15 21.05 30.75 -21.30
CA ARG A 15 22.20 30.05 -20.70
C ARG A 15 22.42 30.44 -19.24
N LYS A 16 22.19 31.71 -18.87
CA LYS A 16 22.29 32.16 -17.47
C LYS A 16 21.20 31.55 -16.60
N GLU A 17 19.96 31.53 -17.08
CA GLU A 17 18.83 30.96 -16.35
C GLU A 17 18.96 29.45 -16.16
N VAL A 18 19.30 28.71 -17.22
CA VAL A 18 19.52 27.26 -17.16
C VAL A 18 20.65 26.93 -16.19
N LYS A 19 21.78 27.64 -16.25
CA LYS A 19 22.91 27.43 -15.34
C LYS A 19 22.54 27.71 -13.87
N LYS A 20 21.69 28.71 -13.61
CA LYS A 20 21.20 29.03 -12.26
C LYS A 20 20.30 27.91 -11.72
N GLN A 21 19.38 27.40 -12.54
CA GLN A 21 18.50 26.29 -12.16
C GLN A 21 19.26 24.98 -11.92
N MET A 22 20.26 24.66 -12.76
CA MET A 22 21.07 23.46 -12.53
C MET A 22 21.83 23.56 -11.20
N ASN A 23 22.50 24.68 -10.93
CA ASN A 23 23.20 24.87 -9.66
C ASN A 23 22.26 24.77 -8.44
N GLU A 24 21.03 25.28 -8.55
CA GLU A 24 20.04 25.18 -7.48
C GLU A 24 19.57 23.73 -7.25
N ILE A 25 19.39 22.94 -8.31
CA ILE A 25 19.03 21.53 -8.22
C ILE A 25 20.19 20.72 -7.62
N PHE A 26 21.42 20.90 -8.11
CA PHE A 26 22.60 20.19 -7.61
C PHE A 26 22.84 20.44 -6.11
N ILE A 27 22.72 21.69 -5.64
CA ILE A 27 22.86 22.00 -4.20
C ILE A 27 21.73 21.34 -3.37
N LYS A 28 20.50 21.28 -3.89
CA LYS A 28 19.38 20.61 -3.19
C LYS A 28 19.57 19.09 -3.13
N GLU A 29 20.11 18.48 -4.18
CA GLU A 29 20.44 17.04 -4.22
C GLU A 29 21.60 16.69 -3.28
N ASP A 30 22.65 17.52 -3.20
CA ASP A 30 23.77 17.32 -2.27
C ASP A 30 23.35 17.41 -0.79
N ASN A 31 22.33 18.21 -0.45
CA ASN A 31 21.75 18.21 0.90
C ASN A 31 20.79 17.02 1.12
N SER A 32 20.23 16.46 0.05
CA SER A 32 19.37 15.27 0.12
C SER A 32 20.15 13.99 0.40
N SER A 33 21.42 13.91 0.00
CA SER A 33 22.29 12.76 0.30
C SER A 33 22.66 12.68 1.79
N GLN A 34 22.78 13.81 2.48
CA GLN A 34 22.93 13.85 3.95
C GLN A 34 21.69 13.36 4.68
N LEU A 35 20.50 13.58 4.12
CA LEU A 35 19.24 13.05 4.65
C LEU A 35 19.09 11.54 4.37
N SER A 36 19.59 11.03 3.25
CA SER A 36 19.55 9.60 2.93
C SER A 36 20.54 8.78 3.78
N GLU A 37 21.67 9.35 4.20
CA GLU A 37 22.58 8.72 5.17
C GLU A 37 21.94 8.59 6.57
N LEU A 38 21.15 9.56 7.00
CA LEU A 38 20.42 9.49 8.28
C LEU A 38 19.28 8.46 8.26
N VAL A 39 18.61 8.31 7.11
CA VAL A 39 17.57 7.30 6.93
C VAL A 39 18.18 5.89 6.84
N SER A 40 19.29 5.72 6.12
CA SER A 40 19.93 4.41 5.95
C SER A 40 20.59 3.87 7.22
N LYS A 41 21.10 4.73 8.11
CA LYS A 41 21.66 4.31 9.42
C LYS A 41 20.63 3.71 10.38
N THR A 42 19.33 3.92 10.17
CA THR A 42 18.28 3.41 11.07
C THR A 42 17.75 2.03 10.71
N VAL A 43 18.16 1.47 9.55
CA VAL A 43 17.55 0.26 8.99
C VAL A 43 18.44 -0.99 9.12
N THR A 44 19.73 -0.85 9.43
CA THR A 44 20.68 -1.99 9.34
C THR A 44 20.84 -2.88 10.58
N GLU A 45 20.11 -2.67 11.68
CA GLU A 45 20.25 -3.52 12.89
C GLU A 45 18.93 -4.02 13.48
N LYS A 46 17.99 -4.42 12.62
CA LYS A 46 16.91 -5.31 13.07
C LYS A 46 17.02 -6.61 12.32
N GLU A 47 17.82 -7.50 12.90
CA GLU A 47 17.85 -8.93 12.58
C GLU A 47 16.44 -9.42 12.30
N PHE A 48 16.17 -9.75 11.04
CA PHE A 48 14.92 -10.33 10.60
C PHE A 48 14.83 -11.74 11.19
N LYS A 49 14.32 -11.86 12.42
CA LYS A 49 13.92 -13.15 12.96
C LYS A 49 12.66 -13.56 12.20
N GLU A 50 12.76 -14.66 11.46
CA GLU A 50 11.62 -15.31 10.81
C GLU A 50 10.41 -15.35 11.76
N PRO A 51 9.18 -15.14 11.27
CA PRO A 51 8.00 -15.17 12.12
C PRO A 51 7.86 -16.58 12.69
N ILE A 52 8.22 -16.73 13.97
CA ILE A 52 8.01 -17.95 14.73
C ILE A 52 6.50 -18.17 14.76
N ARG A 53 5.98 -19.01 13.85
CA ARG A 53 4.61 -19.50 13.89
C ARG A 53 4.43 -20.27 15.19
N LYS A 54 4.04 -19.57 16.24
CA LYS A 54 3.68 -20.17 17.53
C LYS A 54 2.48 -21.07 17.25
N LYS A 55 2.70 -22.38 17.20
CA LYS A 55 1.59 -23.35 17.28
C LYS A 55 0.98 -23.19 18.66
N TYR A 56 -0.14 -22.49 18.74
CA TYR A 56 -0.87 -22.30 19.99
C TYR A 56 -1.39 -23.66 20.45
N LYS A 57 -0.84 -24.19 21.54
CA LYS A 57 -1.49 -25.26 22.28
C LYS A 57 -2.68 -24.62 22.98
N VAL A 58 -3.88 -24.84 22.45
CA VAL A 58 -5.13 -24.51 23.16
C VAL A 58 -5.22 -25.49 24.34
N GLY A 59 -4.58 -25.14 25.44
CA GLY A 59 -4.75 -25.84 26.71
C GLY A 59 -6.19 -25.70 27.16
N LYS A 60 -6.80 -26.80 27.62
CA LYS A 60 -8.12 -26.75 28.25
C LYS A 60 -8.04 -25.82 29.46
N LYS A 61 -8.83 -24.75 29.47
CA LYS A 61 -8.91 -23.82 30.62
C LYS A 61 -9.57 -24.54 31.79
N GLU A 62 -8.88 -24.63 32.92
CA GLU A 62 -9.44 -25.23 34.15
C GLU A 62 -10.46 -24.27 34.79
N GLU A 63 -11.64 -24.78 35.15
CA GLU A 63 -12.68 -24.01 35.82
C GLU A 63 -12.28 -23.77 37.29
N VAL A 64 -11.94 -22.52 37.62
CA VAL A 64 -11.61 -22.13 39.00
C VAL A 64 -12.90 -21.86 39.77
N LYS A 65 -12.95 -22.31 41.04
CA LYS A 65 -14.08 -22.07 41.95
C LYS A 65 -13.81 -20.82 42.79
N TYR A 66 -14.54 -19.74 42.53
CA TYR A 66 -14.42 -18.48 43.30
C TYR A 66 -15.42 -18.41 44.46
N THR A 67 -16.57 -19.06 44.32
CA THR A 67 -17.64 -19.06 45.30
C THR A 67 -18.29 -20.45 45.41
N LYS A 68 -19.14 -20.64 46.42
CA LYS A 68 -19.93 -21.87 46.59
C LYS A 68 -21.05 -21.98 45.56
N ASN A 69 -21.44 -20.87 44.92
CA ASN A 69 -22.49 -20.87 43.92
C ASN A 69 -21.96 -21.28 42.52
N LYS A 70 -22.50 -22.39 42.00
CA LYS A 70 -22.12 -22.95 40.70
C LYS A 70 -22.41 -22.01 39.52
N THR A 71 -23.52 -21.28 39.54
CA THR A 71 -23.87 -20.38 38.43
C THR A 71 -22.95 -19.17 38.38
N LEU A 72 -22.61 -18.60 39.54
CA LEU A 72 -21.66 -17.50 39.64
C LEU A 72 -20.26 -17.91 39.18
N ASN A 73 -19.78 -19.10 39.55
CA ASN A 73 -18.48 -19.58 39.06
C ASN A 73 -18.44 -19.75 37.54
N LYS A 74 -19.54 -20.22 36.94
CA LYS A 74 -19.64 -20.39 35.48
C LYS A 74 -19.55 -19.03 34.77
N VAL A 75 -20.36 -18.06 35.21
CA VAL A 75 -20.32 -16.71 34.66
C VAL A 75 -18.94 -16.08 34.85
N LEU A 76 -18.32 -16.23 36.02
CA LEU A 76 -17.00 -15.64 36.27
C LEU A 76 -15.88 -16.27 35.42
N ASN A 77 -15.93 -17.58 35.15
CA ASN A 77 -14.97 -18.24 34.26
C ASN A 77 -15.20 -17.89 32.79
N GLU A 78 -16.44 -17.64 32.37
CA GLU A 78 -16.79 -17.12 31.04
C GLU A 78 -16.35 -15.66 30.89
N THR A 79 -16.60 -14.81 31.90
CA THR A 79 -16.24 -13.38 31.90
C THR A 79 -14.76 -13.13 32.21
N LYS A 80 -13.99 -14.13 32.67
CA LYS A 80 -12.52 -14.04 32.68
C LYS A 80 -11.91 -13.91 31.29
N GLY A 81 -12.69 -14.12 30.23
CA GLY A 81 -12.40 -13.65 28.88
C GLY A 81 -13.29 -12.48 28.48
N GLY A 82 -13.45 -11.45 29.34
CA GLY A 82 -14.29 -10.27 29.10
C GLY A 82 -14.01 -9.56 27.77
N ILE A 83 -14.70 -8.43 27.51
CA ILE A 83 -14.40 -7.53 26.38
C ILE A 83 -12.88 -7.41 26.26
N PRO A 84 -12.25 -7.66 25.08
CA PRO A 84 -10.81 -7.87 24.96
C PRO A 84 -10.05 -6.62 25.40
N GLN A 85 -9.74 -6.59 26.68
CA GLN A 85 -8.92 -5.59 27.34
C GLN A 85 -7.90 -6.38 28.16
N GLY A 86 -6.72 -6.57 27.57
CA GLY A 86 -5.50 -6.80 28.34
C GLY A 86 -4.84 -8.16 28.19
N ASP A 87 -5.47 -9.26 28.61
CA ASP A 87 -4.72 -10.51 28.91
C ASP A 87 -5.19 -11.77 28.16
N GLY A 88 -5.49 -11.60 26.88
CA GLY A 88 -5.71 -12.70 25.95
C GLY A 88 -5.41 -12.17 24.56
N ALA A 89 -4.30 -12.64 23.99
CA ALA A 89 -3.72 -12.20 22.73
C ALA A 89 -4.57 -12.53 21.48
N GLU A 90 -5.86 -12.24 21.50
CA GLU A 90 -6.62 -11.97 20.29
C GLU A 90 -6.39 -10.50 19.96
N SER A 91 -5.25 -10.24 19.31
CA SER A 91 -5.17 -9.11 18.41
C SER A 91 -6.45 -9.17 17.58
N TYR A 92 -7.24 -8.09 17.60
CA TYR A 92 -8.25 -7.89 16.56
C TYR A 92 -7.60 -8.29 15.24
N PRO A 93 -8.27 -9.07 14.37
CA PRO A 93 -7.74 -9.36 13.05
C PRO A 93 -7.65 -8.01 12.34
N MET A 94 -6.51 -7.33 12.50
CA MET A 94 -6.13 -6.22 11.67
C MET A 94 -6.02 -6.86 10.29
N MET A 95 -6.79 -6.32 9.33
CA MET A 95 -6.73 -6.76 7.95
C MET A 95 -5.30 -6.54 7.44
N GLY A 96 -4.45 -7.55 7.59
CA GLY A 96 -3.05 -7.49 7.17
C GLY A 96 -2.07 -7.11 8.28
N ASP A 97 -0.87 -7.68 8.13
CA ASP A 97 0.27 -7.69 9.06
C ASP A 97 0.93 -6.28 9.17
N GLY A 98 0.27 -5.32 9.84
CA GLY A 98 0.89 -4.03 10.20
C GLY A 98 -0.05 -2.81 10.34
N VAL A 99 0.56 -1.64 10.58
CA VAL A 99 -0.13 -0.34 10.70
C VAL A 99 -0.72 0.07 9.35
N PHE A 100 -1.97 0.57 9.36
CA PHE A 100 -2.59 1.16 8.18
C PHE A 100 -1.96 2.51 7.87
N ASP A 101 -1.18 2.54 6.80
CA ASP A 101 -0.68 3.77 6.19
C ASP A 101 -1.49 4.08 4.91
N SER A 102 -1.38 5.31 4.43
CA SER A 102 -1.90 5.82 3.16
C SER A 102 -1.46 5.03 1.92
N SER A 103 -0.47 4.15 2.05
CA SER A 103 -0.06 3.16 1.06
C SER A 103 -0.95 1.91 1.04
N LYS A 104 -1.61 1.57 2.16
CA LYS A 104 -2.43 0.36 2.35
C LYS A 104 -3.94 0.58 2.21
N VAL A 105 -4.40 1.81 2.02
CA VAL A 105 -5.84 2.10 1.81
C VAL A 105 -6.45 1.33 0.62
N THR A 106 -5.67 1.05 -0.42
CA THR A 106 -6.07 0.19 -1.54
C THR A 106 -6.30 -1.24 -1.09
N GLU A 107 -5.37 -1.82 -0.32
CA GLU A 107 -5.48 -3.19 0.20
C GLU A 107 -6.67 -3.33 1.15
N VAL A 108 -6.92 -2.32 1.99
CA VAL A 108 -8.10 -2.24 2.85
C VAL A 108 -9.38 -2.14 2.03
N ALA A 109 -9.41 -1.32 0.99
CA ALA A 109 -10.57 -1.18 0.10
C ALA A 109 -10.84 -2.45 -0.74
N MET A 110 -9.80 -3.22 -1.06
CA MET A 110 -9.94 -4.50 -1.75
C MET A 110 -10.37 -5.64 -0.82
N ASN A 111 -10.10 -5.53 0.48
CA ASN A 111 -10.48 -6.53 1.48
C ASN A 111 -11.77 -6.19 2.23
N SER A 112 -12.29 -4.95 2.11
CA SER A 112 -13.61 -4.60 2.60
C SER A 112 -14.65 -5.27 1.71
N GLY A 113 -15.32 -6.30 2.23
CA GLY A 113 -16.13 -7.25 1.44
C GLY A 113 -17.20 -6.64 0.52
N GLU A 114 -17.63 -5.42 0.79
CA GLU A 114 -18.62 -4.69 -0.01
C GLU A 114 -18.02 -4.00 -1.25
N PHE A 115 -16.79 -3.48 -1.15
CA PHE A 115 -16.08 -2.84 -2.27
C PHE A 115 -15.14 -3.81 -2.99
N GLY A 116 -14.56 -4.75 -2.26
CA GLY A 116 -13.64 -5.77 -2.76
C GLY A 116 -14.26 -6.90 -3.58
N SER A 117 -15.58 -7.00 -3.68
CA SER A 117 -16.25 -8.08 -4.41
C SER A 117 -16.57 -7.71 -5.87
N THR A 118 -16.76 -6.42 -6.17
CA THR A 118 -17.12 -5.95 -7.51
C THR A 118 -15.90 -5.93 -8.43
N SER A 119 -15.94 -6.70 -9.53
CA SER A 119 -14.82 -6.79 -10.48
C SER A 119 -14.52 -5.47 -11.19
N GLU A 120 -15.53 -4.63 -11.41
CA GLU A 120 -15.41 -3.29 -11.97
C GLU A 120 -14.59 -2.38 -11.05
N PHE A 121 -14.94 -2.35 -9.76
CA PHE A 121 -14.24 -1.55 -8.77
C PHE A 121 -12.75 -1.92 -8.67
N LYS A 122 -12.41 -3.21 -8.72
CA LYS A 122 -10.99 -3.63 -8.74
C LYS A 122 -10.23 -3.08 -9.94
N ARG A 123 -10.87 -3.05 -11.12
CA ARG A 123 -10.25 -2.54 -12.35
C ARG A 123 -10.08 -1.02 -12.30
N GLU A 124 -11.09 -0.28 -11.83
CA GLU A 124 -11.01 1.16 -11.63
C GLU A 124 -9.94 1.56 -10.60
N LEU A 125 -9.89 0.84 -9.48
CA LEU A 125 -8.88 1.05 -8.44
C LEU A 125 -7.47 0.79 -8.98
N GLY A 126 -7.27 -0.31 -9.72
CA GLY A 126 -6.01 -0.62 -10.37
C GLY A 126 -5.61 0.44 -11.40
N ALA A 127 -6.56 0.97 -12.16
CA ALA A 127 -6.33 2.04 -13.12
C ALA A 127 -5.90 3.35 -12.45
N ALA A 128 -6.61 3.76 -11.40
CA ALA A 128 -6.26 4.92 -10.59
C ALA A 128 -4.89 4.79 -9.91
N MET A 129 -4.55 3.60 -9.42
CA MET A 129 -3.24 3.31 -8.83
C MET A 129 -2.12 3.41 -9.86
N THR A 130 -2.37 2.91 -11.08
CA THR A 130 -1.42 3.02 -12.20
C THR A 130 -1.19 4.48 -12.57
N ALA A 131 -2.26 5.27 -12.74
CA ALA A 131 -2.16 6.71 -12.99
C ALA A 131 -1.36 7.44 -11.90
N LYS A 132 -1.67 7.16 -10.63
CA LYS A 132 -0.94 7.73 -9.47
C LYS A 132 0.53 7.34 -9.46
N SER A 133 0.87 6.09 -9.78
CA SER A 133 2.26 5.61 -9.84
C SER A 133 3.09 6.31 -10.93
N VAL A 134 2.45 6.68 -12.04
CA VAL A 134 3.08 7.41 -13.15
C VAL A 134 3.11 8.93 -12.88
N GLY A 135 2.55 9.39 -11.75
CA GLY A 135 2.50 10.80 -11.37
C GLY A 135 1.49 11.63 -12.17
N VAL A 136 0.56 10.97 -12.87
CA VAL A 136 -0.46 11.62 -13.69
C VAL A 136 -1.81 11.54 -12.95
N SER A 137 -2.49 12.67 -12.84
CA SER A 137 -3.84 12.72 -12.26
C SER A 137 -4.83 12.00 -13.18
N VAL A 138 -5.84 11.34 -12.61
CA VAL A 138 -6.87 10.59 -13.35
C VAL A 138 -7.53 11.47 -14.43
N ASP A 139 -7.75 12.75 -14.15
CA ASP A 139 -8.36 13.72 -15.09
C ASP A 139 -7.48 14.08 -16.30
N LYS A 140 -6.18 13.81 -16.23
CA LYS A 140 -5.23 14.09 -17.33
C LYS A 140 -5.03 12.88 -18.25
N VAL A 141 -5.54 11.71 -17.87
CA VAL A 141 -5.43 10.50 -18.67
C VAL A 141 -6.51 10.52 -19.74
N PRO A 142 -6.16 10.35 -21.03
CA PRO A 142 -7.16 10.23 -22.09
C PRO A 142 -8.20 9.15 -21.77
N GLU A 143 -9.47 9.45 -22.08
CA GLU A 143 -10.59 8.55 -21.79
C GLU A 143 -10.44 7.18 -22.46
N SER A 144 -9.85 7.15 -23.67
CA SER A 144 -9.52 5.92 -24.39
C SER A 144 -8.54 5.03 -23.62
N THR A 145 -7.52 5.61 -23.00
CA THR A 145 -6.54 4.86 -22.20
C THR A 145 -7.12 4.39 -20.88
N MET A 146 -8.00 5.19 -20.27
CA MET A 146 -8.64 4.80 -19.02
C MET A 146 -9.64 3.67 -19.25
N ASN A 147 -10.44 3.76 -20.32
CA ASN A 147 -11.33 2.69 -20.76
C ASN A 147 -10.56 1.41 -21.11
N ALA A 148 -9.42 1.51 -21.80
CA ALA A 148 -8.58 0.35 -22.10
C ALA A 148 -8.07 -0.35 -20.83
N LEU A 149 -7.82 0.40 -19.75
CA LEU A 149 -7.31 -0.12 -18.48
C LEU A 149 -8.43 -0.71 -17.60
N THR A 150 -9.66 -0.19 -17.71
CA THR A 150 -10.82 -0.67 -16.93
C THR A 150 -11.66 -1.73 -17.65
N ARG A 151 -11.41 -1.99 -18.93
CA ARG A 151 -12.18 -2.94 -19.76
C ARG A 151 -12.03 -4.39 -19.29
N ASP A 152 -13.14 -5.13 -19.35
CA ASP A 152 -13.15 -6.57 -19.07
C ASP A 152 -12.68 -7.36 -20.29
N TYR A 153 -11.46 -7.88 -20.22
CA TYR A 153 -10.87 -8.75 -21.25
C TYR A 153 -11.08 -10.25 -20.99
N SER A 154 -11.87 -10.63 -19.97
CA SER A 154 -12.08 -12.04 -19.61
C SER A 154 -12.62 -12.90 -20.75
N GLY A 155 -13.44 -12.33 -21.64
CA GLY A 155 -13.94 -13.00 -22.83
C GLY A 155 -12.82 -13.34 -23.84
N LEU A 156 -11.89 -12.40 -24.06
CA LEU A 156 -10.73 -12.63 -24.92
C LEU A 156 -9.79 -13.68 -24.33
N MET A 157 -9.51 -13.58 -23.02
CA MET A 157 -8.66 -14.54 -22.32
C MET A 157 -9.25 -15.96 -22.40
N LYS A 158 -10.56 -16.11 -22.16
CA LYS A 158 -11.25 -17.41 -22.31
C LYS A 158 -11.17 -17.97 -23.73
N ALA A 159 -11.21 -17.12 -24.76
CA ALA A 159 -11.09 -17.55 -26.14
C ALA A 159 -9.66 -17.99 -26.49
N LEU A 160 -8.65 -17.30 -25.95
CA LEU A 160 -7.24 -17.68 -26.06
C LEU A 160 -6.99 -19.01 -25.35
N ASP A 161 -7.44 -19.16 -24.10
CA ASP A 161 -7.29 -20.41 -23.32
C ASP A 161 -7.90 -21.61 -24.05
N LYS A 162 -9.09 -21.43 -24.67
CA LYS A 162 -9.74 -22.48 -25.49
C LYS A 162 -8.99 -22.81 -26.77
N LYS A 163 -8.34 -21.82 -27.38
CA LYS A 163 -7.52 -22.03 -28.58
C LYS A 163 -6.26 -22.80 -28.22
N ASP A 164 -5.62 -22.47 -27.11
CA ASP A 164 -4.43 -23.16 -26.63
C ASP A 164 -4.77 -24.57 -26.14
N SER A 165 -5.95 -24.79 -25.56
CA SER A 165 -6.42 -26.13 -25.15
C SER A 165 -6.86 -27.02 -26.31
N ASN A 166 -7.42 -26.44 -27.39
CA ASN A 166 -7.87 -27.18 -28.58
C ASN A 166 -6.79 -27.25 -29.68
N GLY A 167 -5.61 -26.69 -29.44
CA GLY A 167 -4.47 -26.66 -30.36
C GLY A 167 -3.52 -27.85 -30.26
N VAL A 168 -3.93 -28.94 -29.59
CA VAL A 168 -3.23 -30.24 -29.57
C VAL A 168 -3.95 -31.22 -30.49
#